data_AF-A0A1S9MBL0-F1
#
_entry.id   AF-A0A1S9MBL0-F1
#
_cell.length_a   1.000
_cell.length_b   1.000
_cell.length_c   1.000
_cell.angle_alpha   90.00
_cell.angle_beta   90.00
_cell.angle_gamma   90.00
#
_symmetry.space_group_name_H-M   'P 1'
#
loop_
_entity.id
_entity.type
_entity.pdbx_description
1 polymer ?
#
loop_
_entity_poly.entity_id
_entity_poly.type
_entity_poly.pdbx_seq_one_letter_code
_entity_poly.pdbx_strand_id
1 'polypeptide(L)'
;MFDPYSRHAARMRKQRRRELASRLCQLYSKAAKHAKTTASPFKVGDYVAGDDPFNGCQEGVVAVIKGSSVGLHTVVPRRGAVVYYDYRQLRKPW
;
A
#
# COMPACT_ATOMS: atom_id res chain seq x y z
N MET A 1 -47.85 26.33 14.51
CA MET A 1 -47.65 26.91 13.17
C MET A 1 -46.48 26.19 12.52
N PHE A 2 -46.69 25.53 11.39
CA PHE A 2 -45.70 24.70 10.71
C PHE A 2 -44.93 25.59 9.73
N ASP A 3 -43.61 25.73 9.89
CA ASP A 3 -42.78 26.49 8.94
C ASP A 3 -42.16 25.55 7.89
N PRO A 4 -42.66 25.54 6.64
CA PRO A 4 -42.14 24.69 5.57
C PRO A 4 -40.69 25.02 5.17
N TYR A 5 -40.23 26.26 5.38
CA TYR A 5 -38.86 26.67 5.04
C TYR A 5 -37.81 26.05 5.96
N SER A 6 -38.13 25.86 7.24
CA SER A 6 -37.24 25.21 8.22
C SER A 6 -36.87 23.77 7.83
N ARG A 7 -37.83 22.99 7.29
CA ARG A 7 -37.63 21.60 6.83
C ARG A 7 -36.79 21.53 5.56
N HIS A 8 -37.01 22.46 4.63
CA HIS A 8 -36.23 22.55 3.41
C HIS A 8 -34.76 22.89 3.72
N ALA A 9 -34.52 23.88 4.59
CA ALA A 9 -33.18 24.25 5.01
C ALA A 9 -32.45 23.09 5.73
N ALA A 10 -33.16 22.33 6.58
CA ALA A 10 -32.60 21.15 7.25
C ALA A 10 -32.22 20.04 6.25
N ARG A 11 -33.06 19.78 5.24
CA ARG A 11 -32.74 18.83 4.15
C ARG A 11 -31.49 19.25 3.38
N MET A 12 -31.41 20.53 3.00
CA MET A 12 -30.27 21.06 2.25
C MET A 12 -28.96 20.96 3.05
N ARG A 13 -28.98 21.24 4.36
CA ARG A 13 -27.81 21.05 5.24
C ARG A 13 -27.38 19.58 5.32
N LYS A 14 -28.34 18.65 5.43
CA LYS A 14 -28.05 17.20 5.47
C LYS A 14 -27.44 16.71 4.15
N GLN A 15 -27.93 17.21 3.01
CA GLN A 15 -27.40 16.88 1.69
C GLN A 15 -25.97 17.38 1.51
N ARG A 16 -25.70 18.66 1.84
CA ARG A 16 -24.35 19.22 1.82
C ARG A 16 -23.37 18.43 2.70
N ARG A 17 -23.79 18.03 3.91
CA ARG A 17 -22.95 17.19 4.78
C ARG A 17 -22.62 15.84 4.16
N ARG A 18 -23.56 15.19 3.47
CA ARG A 18 -23.33 13.93 2.77
C ARG A 18 -22.36 14.09 1.59
N GLU A 19 -22.51 15.15 0.82
CA GLU A 19 -21.61 15.47 -0.29
C GLU A 19 -20.18 15.71 0.22
N LEU A 20 -20.02 16.51 1.28
CA LEU A 20 -18.71 16.74 1.89
C LEU A 20 -18.10 15.45 2.44
N ALA A 21 -18.88 14.63 3.15
CA ALA A 21 -18.41 13.34 3.65
C ALA A 21 -17.95 12.41 2.51
N SER A 22 -18.71 12.34 1.41
CA SER A 22 -18.34 11.52 0.25
C SER A 22 -17.03 11.99 -0.40
N ARG A 23 -16.83 13.31 -0.53
CA ARG A 23 -15.59 13.89 -1.05
C ARG A 23 -14.41 13.59 -0.14
N LEU A 24 -14.58 13.71 1.17
CA LEU A 24 -13.54 13.34 2.14
C LEU A 24 -13.16 11.86 2.01
N CYS A 25 -14.14 10.94 1.97
CA CYS A 25 -13.86 9.51 1.76
C CYS A 25 -13.10 9.24 0.46
N GLN A 26 -13.42 9.94 -0.64
CA GLN A 26 -12.69 9.82 -1.90
C GLN A 26 -11.26 10.33 -1.80
N LEU A 27 -11.03 11.46 -1.13
CA LEU A 27 -9.69 11.99 -0.90
C LEU A 27 -8.85 11.05 -0.02
N TYR A 28 -9.41 10.56 1.08
CA TYR A 28 -8.73 9.62 1.97
C TYR A 28 -8.41 8.29 1.27
N SER A 29 -9.35 7.72 0.51
CA SER A 29 -9.10 6.48 -0.23
C SER A 29 -8.05 6.65 -1.32
N LYS A 30 -8.04 7.81 -2.02
CA LYS A 30 -7.00 8.15 -3.00
C LYS A 30 -5.63 8.32 -2.32
N ALA A 31 -5.56 9.04 -1.19
CA ALA A 31 -4.33 9.21 -0.43
C ALA A 31 -3.80 7.88 0.12
N ALA A 32 -4.68 7.01 0.66
CA ALA A 32 -4.32 5.69 1.14
C ALA A 32 -3.83 4.77 0.00
N LYS A 33 -4.47 4.84 -1.17
CA LYS A 33 -4.01 4.11 -2.37
C LYS A 33 -2.64 4.61 -2.80
N HIS A 34 -2.43 5.93 -2.81
CA HIS A 34 -1.12 6.50 -3.09
C HIS A 34 -0.06 6.06 -2.07
N ALA A 35 -0.32 6.18 -0.77
CA ALA A 35 0.59 5.74 0.27
C ALA A 35 1.00 4.26 0.12
N LYS A 36 0.05 3.38 -0.25
CA LYS A 36 0.34 1.96 -0.55
C LYS A 36 1.18 1.75 -1.81
N THR A 37 1.06 2.63 -2.80
CA THR A 37 1.87 2.57 -4.03
C THR A 37 3.21 3.30 -3.91
N THR A 38 3.37 4.23 -2.96
CA THR A 38 4.45 5.23 -3.04
C THR A 38 5.81 4.74 -2.58
N ALA A 39 5.99 3.74 -1.71
CA ALA A 39 7.37 3.31 -1.43
C ALA A 39 7.45 1.91 -0.82
N SER A 40 7.93 0.96 -1.61
CA SER A 40 8.78 -0.08 -1.03
C SER A 40 9.94 0.64 -0.31
N PRO A 41 10.23 0.33 0.97
CA PRO A 41 11.36 0.94 1.68
C PRO A 41 12.72 0.50 1.12
N PHE A 42 12.72 -0.42 0.16
CA PHE A 42 13.90 -0.93 -0.53
C PHE A 42 14.02 -0.32 -1.92
N LYS A 43 15.25 -0.24 -2.41
CA LYS A 43 15.58 0.15 -3.79
C LYS A 43 16.16 -1.03 -4.56
N VAL A 44 16.08 -1.00 -5.88
CA VAL A 44 16.80 -1.96 -6.73
C VAL A 44 18.30 -1.84 -6.45
N GLY A 45 18.95 -2.97 -6.21
CA GLY A 45 20.35 -3.06 -5.77
C GLY A 45 20.52 -3.20 -4.25
N ASP A 46 19.48 -2.97 -3.44
CA ASP A 46 19.58 -3.19 -1.98
C ASP A 46 19.78 -4.69 -1.70
N TYR A 47 20.71 -5.02 -0.81
CA TYR A 47 20.84 -6.37 -0.26
C TYR A 47 19.86 -6.53 0.90
N VAL A 48 19.03 -7.57 0.83
CA VAL A 48 17.94 -7.82 1.77
C VAL A 48 17.82 -9.31 2.05
N ALA A 49 17.25 -9.63 3.21
CA ALA A 49 16.90 -10.97 3.61
C ALA A 49 15.36 -11.08 3.68
N GLY A 50 14.80 -12.10 3.04
CA GLY A 50 13.38 -12.44 3.12
C GLY A 50 13.19 -13.74 3.89
N ASP A 51 12.32 -13.72 4.89
CA ASP A 51 11.98 -14.93 5.63
C ASP A 51 10.79 -15.62 4.96
N ASP A 52 11.02 -16.80 4.38
CA ASP A 52 9.99 -17.64 3.78
C ASP A 52 9.60 -18.76 4.75
N PRO A 53 8.32 -18.89 5.16
CA PRO A 53 7.90 -19.94 6.09
C PRO A 53 8.13 -21.37 5.57
N PHE A 54 8.33 -21.56 4.27
CA PHE A 54 8.57 -22.87 3.65
C PHE A 54 10.04 -23.12 3.32
N ASN A 55 10.79 -22.07 2.97
CA ASN A 55 12.16 -22.19 2.46
C ASN A 55 13.21 -21.55 3.37
N GLY A 56 12.81 -21.05 4.54
CA GLY A 56 13.67 -20.35 5.49
C GLY A 56 14.09 -18.96 5.02
N CYS A 57 15.11 -18.41 5.68
CA CYS A 57 15.67 -17.11 5.34
C CYS A 57 16.45 -17.19 4.02
N GLN A 58 16.06 -16.37 3.04
CA GLN A 58 16.76 -16.23 1.78
C GLN A 58 17.31 -14.83 1.64
N GLU A 59 18.61 -14.75 1.38
CA GLU A 59 19.29 -13.48 1.13
C GLU A 59 19.46 -13.25 -0.37
N GLY A 60 19.36 -11.98 -0.76
CA GLY A 60 19.49 -11.61 -2.15
C GLY A 60 19.49 -10.11 -2.39
N VAL A 61 19.67 -9.75 -3.66
CA VAL A 61 19.67 -8.36 -4.11
C VAL A 61 18.33 -8.03 -4.75
N VAL A 62 17.73 -6.90 -4.38
CA VAL A 62 16.49 -6.41 -4.99
C VAL A 62 16.71 -6.16 -6.47
N ALA A 63 15.99 -6.89 -7.31
CA ALA A 63 16.06 -6.80 -8.77
C ALA A 63 14.90 -5.95 -9.33
N VAL A 64 13.70 -6.11 -8.77
CA VAL A 64 12.47 -5.50 -9.29
C VAL A 64 11.54 -5.12 -8.15
N ILE A 65 10.87 -3.97 -8.26
CA ILE A 65 9.83 -3.54 -7.31
C ILE A 65 8.53 -3.34 -8.08
N LYS A 66 7.46 -4.04 -7.68
CA LYS A 66 6.12 -3.97 -8.26
C LYS A 66 5.10 -3.77 -7.15
N GLY A 67 4.81 -2.50 -6.84
CA GLY A 67 3.89 -2.15 -5.75
C GLY A 67 4.42 -2.67 -4.42
N SER A 68 3.66 -3.56 -3.77
CA SER A 68 4.07 -4.20 -2.52
C SER A 68 4.97 -5.43 -2.72
N SER A 69 5.17 -5.89 -3.95
CA SER A 69 6.00 -7.06 -4.24
C SER A 69 7.42 -6.64 -4.64
N VAL A 70 8.41 -7.29 -4.05
CA VAL A 70 9.83 -7.07 -4.27
C VAL A 70 10.46 -8.37 -4.75
N GLY A 71 11.04 -8.35 -5.94
CA GLY A 71 11.74 -9.48 -6.53
C GLY A 71 13.22 -9.47 -6.16
N LEU A 72 13.73 -10.58 -5.64
CA LEU A 72 15.12 -10.76 -5.25
C LEU A 72 15.85 -11.71 -6.19
N HIS A 73 17.10 -11.37 -6.54
CA HIS A 73 18.09 -12.31 -7.03
C HIS A 73 18.77 -12.97 -5.84
N THR A 74 18.43 -14.23 -5.59
CA THR A 74 18.93 -15.00 -4.45
C THR A 74 20.32 -15.56 -4.72
N VAL A 75 21.17 -15.63 -3.69
CA VAL A 75 22.56 -16.12 -3.80
C VAL A 75 22.64 -17.67 -3.83
N VAL A 76 21.58 -18.36 -3.37
CA VAL A 76 21.52 -19.82 -3.14
C VAL A 76 20.70 -20.52 -4.24
N PRO A 77 21.03 -21.77 -4.64
CA PRO A 77 21.55 -22.15 -5.96
C PRO A 77 20.52 -22.19 -7.12
N ARG A 78 19.37 -21.51 -7.03
CA ARG A 78 18.42 -21.38 -8.15
C ARG A 78 18.95 -20.35 -9.14
N ARG A 79 19.94 -20.75 -9.96
CA ARG A 79 20.57 -19.93 -11.02
C ARG A 79 19.54 -19.07 -11.76
N GLY A 80 19.57 -17.77 -11.49
CA GLY A 80 18.81 -16.75 -12.23
C GLY A 80 17.32 -16.60 -11.86
N ALA A 81 16.82 -17.32 -10.86
CA ALA A 81 15.43 -17.14 -10.44
C ALA A 81 15.25 -15.82 -9.69
N VAL A 82 14.17 -15.09 -10.02
CA VAL A 82 13.70 -13.94 -9.22
C VAL A 82 12.60 -14.45 -8.30
N VAL A 83 12.83 -14.39 -7.00
CA VAL A 83 11.83 -14.76 -5.99
C VAL A 83 11.12 -13.51 -5.51
N TYR A 84 9.79 -13.52 -5.51
CA TYR A 84 8.99 -12.36 -5.12
C TYR A 84 8.49 -12.48 -3.68
N TYR A 85 8.72 -11.43 -2.90
CA TYR A 85 8.27 -11.28 -1.52
C TYR A 85 7.34 -10.07 -1.38
N ASP A 86 6.47 -10.04 -0.37
CA ASP A 86 5.89 -8.77 0.08
C ASP A 86 7.01 -7.96 0.79
N TYR A 87 7.10 -6.66 0.55
CA TYR A 87 8.13 -5.82 1.16
C TYR A 87 8.12 -5.89 2.70
N ARG A 88 7.00 -6.25 3.33
CA ARG A 88 6.90 -6.41 4.79
C ARG A 88 7.60 -7.66 5.33
N GLN A 89 7.87 -8.63 4.46
CA GLN A 89 8.59 -9.86 4.79
C GLN A 89 10.11 -9.72 4.62
N LEU A 90 10.54 -8.60 4.05
CA LEU A 90 11.95 -8.31 3.82
C LEU A 90 12.53 -7.47 4.95
N ARG A 91 13.79 -7.72 5.26
CA ARG A 91 14.59 -6.97 6.23
C ARG A 91 15.93 -6.61 5.62
N LYS A 92 16.46 -5.44 5.99
CA LYS A 92 17.88 -5.13 5.75
C LYS A 92 18.68 -5.93 6.77
N PRO A 93 19.68 -6.73 6.35
CA PRO A 93 20.44 -7.58 7.26
C PRO A 93 21.40 -6.84 8.21
N TRP A 94 21.35 -5.51 8.27
CA TRP A 94 22.14 -4.65 9.14
C TRP A 94 21.50 -3.27 9.27
#